data_AF-A1XKJ0-F1
#
_entry.id   AF-A1XKJ0-F1
#
_cell.length_a   1.000
_cell.length_b   1.000
_cell.length_c   1.000
_cell.angle_alpha   90.00
_cell.angle_beta   90.00
_cell.angle_gamma   90.00
#
_symmetry.space_group_name_H-M   'P 1'
#
loop_
_entity.id
_entity.type
_entity.pdbx_description
1 polymer ?
#
loop_
_entity_poly.entity_id
_entity_poly.type
_entity_poly.pdbx_seq_one_letter_code
_entity_poly.pdbx_strand_id
1 'polypeptide(L)'
;MQPLPPEKHEEAEIAAGFLSAMANPKRLLILDSLVKEEMAVGTLANKVGLSQSALSQHLSKLRAQNLVSTRRDAQTIYYSSSSDAVLKI
;
A
#
# COMPACT_ATOMS: atom_id res chain seq x y z
N MET A 1 -18.66 24.02 -24.92
CA MET A 1 -18.05 22.75 -24.45
C MET A 1 -18.89 22.28 -23.28
N GLN A 2 -19.50 21.10 -23.33
CA GLN A 2 -20.23 20.57 -22.16
C GLN A 2 -19.23 20.14 -21.08
N PRO A 3 -19.54 20.35 -19.79
CA PRO A 3 -18.70 19.87 -18.70
C PRO A 3 -18.67 18.34 -18.67
N LEU A 4 -17.61 17.77 -18.08
CA LEU A 4 -17.55 16.34 -17.83
C LEU A 4 -18.67 15.93 -16.85
N PRO A 5 -19.20 14.71 -17.00
CA PRO A 5 -20.28 14.27 -16.14
C PRO A 5 -19.75 13.89 -14.74
N PRO A 6 -20.55 14.00 -13.67
CA PRO A 6 -20.10 13.84 -12.28
C PRO A 6 -19.40 12.49 -12.00
N GLU A 7 -19.82 11.41 -12.65
CA GLU A 7 -19.22 10.09 -12.51
C GLU A 7 -17.72 10.09 -12.91
N LYS A 8 -17.33 10.90 -13.89
CA LYS A 8 -15.92 11.01 -14.30
C LYS A 8 -15.06 11.68 -13.23
N HIS A 9 -15.64 12.59 -12.46
CA HIS A 9 -14.94 13.23 -11.35
C HIS A 9 -14.78 12.25 -10.18
N GLU A 10 -15.81 11.45 -9.87
CA GLU A 10 -15.73 10.41 -8.83
C GLU A 10 -14.71 9.31 -9.19
N GLU A 11 -14.73 8.82 -10.44
CA GLU A 11 -13.73 7.89 -10.96
C GLU A 11 -12.30 8.45 -10.82
N ALA A 12 -12.12 9.74 -11.15
CA ALA A 12 -10.82 10.41 -11.03
C ALA A 12 -10.35 10.55 -9.58
N GLU A 13 -11.24 10.88 -8.65
CA GLU A 13 -10.91 10.97 -7.22
C GLU A 13 -10.51 9.60 -6.65
N ILE A 14 -11.22 8.53 -7.03
CA ILE A 14 -10.87 7.16 -6.64
C ILE A 14 -9.47 6.79 -7.17
N ALA A 15 -9.22 7.03 -8.46
CA ALA A 15 -7.92 6.77 -9.07
C ALA A 15 -6.80 7.63 -8.45
N ALA A 16 -7.08 8.90 -8.15
CA ALA A 16 -6.13 9.79 -7.50
C ALA A 16 -5.81 9.33 -6.07
N GLY A 17 -6.80 8.85 -5.31
CA GLY A 17 -6.59 8.26 -3.99
C GLY A 17 -5.68 7.03 -4.04
N PHE A 18 -5.92 6.13 -5.00
CA PHE A 18 -5.10 4.95 -5.26
C PHE A 18 -3.65 5.35 -5.59
N LEU A 19 -3.46 6.23 -6.57
CA LEU A 19 -2.13 6.69 -6.98
C LEU A 19 -1.41 7.43 -5.84
N SER A 20 -2.14 8.25 -5.06
CA SER A 20 -1.61 8.96 -3.91
C SER A 20 -1.18 8.03 -2.78
N ALA A 21 -1.79 6.85 -2.66
CA ALA A 21 -1.32 5.82 -1.73
C ALA A 21 0.01 5.21 -2.17
N MET A 22 0.29 5.13 -3.47
CA MET A 22 1.53 4.59 -4.02
C MET A 22 2.65 5.64 -4.17
N ALA A 23 2.30 6.90 -4.41
CA ALA A 23 3.21 8.01 -4.71
C ALA A 23 4.03 8.45 -3.47
N ASN A 24 4.88 7.57 -2.96
CA ASN A 24 5.89 7.86 -1.95
C ASN A 24 6.98 6.78 -2.03
N PRO A 25 8.26 7.16 -2.00
CA PRO A 25 9.37 6.22 -2.20
C PRO A 25 9.37 5.07 -1.19
N LYS A 26 9.07 5.32 0.08
CA LYS A 26 9.03 4.26 1.10
C LYS A 26 7.86 3.30 0.90
N ARG A 27 6.70 3.80 0.47
CA ARG A 27 5.55 2.93 0.14
C ARG A 27 5.83 2.05 -1.08
N LEU A 28 6.53 2.56 -2.09
CA LEU A 28 6.95 1.73 -3.23
C LEU A 28 7.92 0.62 -2.80
N LEU A 29 8.92 0.92 -1.95
CA LEU A 29 9.84 -0.11 -1.41
C LEU A 29 9.12 -1.15 -0.54
N ILE A 30 8.13 -0.72 0.25
CA ILE A 30 7.27 -1.62 1.03
C ILE A 30 6.51 -2.55 0.09
N LEU A 31 5.84 -1.99 -0.92
CA LEU A 31 5.05 -2.75 -1.88
C LEU A 31 5.90 -3.75 -2.69
N ASP A 32 7.05 -3.31 -3.22
CA ASP A 32 8.00 -4.19 -3.92
C ASP A 32 8.46 -5.37 -3.04
N SER A 33 8.70 -5.11 -1.76
CA SER A 33 9.07 -6.17 -0.81
C SER A 33 7.92 -7.15 -0.57
N LEU A 34 6.70 -6.64 -0.41
CA LEU A 34 5.51 -7.42 -0.04
C LEU A 34 4.86 -8.18 -1.19
N VAL A 35 5.13 -7.78 -2.44
CA VAL A 35 4.75 -8.56 -3.63
C VAL A 35 5.58 -9.84 -3.74
N LYS A 36 6.85 -9.78 -3.33
CA LYS A 36 7.78 -10.91 -3.45
C LYS A 36 7.59 -11.92 -2.32
N GLU A 37 7.31 -11.44 -1.10
CA GLU A 37 7.29 -12.28 0.08
C GLU A 37 6.39 -11.70 1.18
N GLU A 38 5.70 -12.59 1.91
CA GLU A 38 5.00 -12.22 3.14
C GLU A 38 6.02 -11.90 4.25
N MET A 39 5.89 -10.74 4.91
CA MET A 39 6.86 -10.28 5.91
C MET A 39 6.22 -9.78 7.21
N ALA A 40 6.85 -10.09 8.34
CA ALA A 40 6.50 -9.50 9.62
C ALA A 40 6.87 -8.00 9.67
N VAL A 41 6.10 -7.21 10.43
CA VAL A 41 6.29 -5.74 10.55
C VAL A 41 7.72 -5.36 10.92
N GLY A 42 8.34 -6.03 11.90
CA GLY A 42 9.70 -5.73 12.34
C GLY A 42 10.75 -5.96 11.24
N THR A 43 10.66 -7.10 10.54
CA THR A 43 11.55 -7.44 9.43
C THR A 43 11.40 -6.44 8.29
N LEU A 44 10.16 -6.10 7.93
CA LEU A 44 9.89 -5.12 6.88
C LEU A 44 10.43 -3.73 7.24
N ALA A 45 10.25 -3.29 8.49
CA ALA A 45 10.73 -1.98 8.97
C ALA A 45 12.25 -1.85 8.81
N ASN A 46 12.98 -2.89 9.20
CA ASN A 46 14.43 -2.94 9.04
C ASN A 46 14.83 -2.93 7.55
N LYS A 47 14.16 -3.73 6.71
CA LYS A 47 14.44 -3.85 5.27
C LYS A 47 14.28 -2.51 4.53
N VAL A 48 13.25 -1.72 4.87
CA VAL A 48 13.01 -0.42 4.22
C VAL A 48 13.62 0.77 4.97
N GLY A 49 14.34 0.53 6.07
CA GLY A 49 15.00 1.55 6.88
C GLY A 49 14.02 2.54 7.50
N LEU A 50 13.01 2.05 8.21
CA LEU A 50 12.01 2.84 8.92
C LEU A 50 11.86 2.39 10.38
N SER A 51 11.40 3.32 11.23
CA SER A 51 10.88 2.93 12.55
C SER A 51 9.54 2.19 12.40
N GLN A 52 9.17 1.38 13.40
CA GLN A 52 7.89 0.68 13.38
C GLN A 52 6.69 1.65 13.34
N SER A 53 6.78 2.81 14.00
CA SER A 53 5.74 3.84 13.96
C SER A 53 5.57 4.41 12.54
N ALA A 54 6.67 4.78 11.90
CA ALA A 54 6.63 5.29 10.52
C ALA A 54 6.10 4.23 9.55
N LEU A 55 6.56 2.98 9.69
CA LEU A 55 6.06 1.87 8.87
C LEU A 55 4.55 1.66 9.07
N SER A 56 4.07 1.65 10.31
CA SER A 56 2.64 1.45 10.61
C SER A 56 1.77 2.53 9.96
N GLN A 57 2.22 3.78 9.94
CA GLN A 57 1.53 4.87 9.23
C GLN A 57 1.49 4.63 7.72
N HIS A 58 2.58 4.16 7.11
CA HIS A 58 2.60 3.80 5.69
C HIS A 58 1.67 2.62 5.38
N LEU A 59 1.73 1.55 6.19
CA LEU A 59 0.87 0.37 6.03
C LEU A 59 -0.60 0.71 6.22
N SER A 60 -0.95 1.63 7.12
CA SER A 60 -2.33 2.14 7.27
C SER A 60 -2.84 2.80 5.98
N LYS A 61 -2.03 3.65 5.36
CA LYS A 61 -2.38 4.30 4.07
C LYS A 61 -2.52 3.29 2.93
N LEU A 62 -1.64 2.29 2.87
CA LEU A 62 -1.70 1.23 1.85
C LEU A 62 -2.93 0.34 2.05
N ARG A 63 -3.24 -0.01 3.30
CA ARG A 63 -4.42 -0.82 3.64
C ARG A 63 -5.73 -0.09 3.35
N ALA A 64 -5.78 1.23 3.55
CA ALA A 64 -6.95 2.04 3.20
C ALA A 64 -7.29 2.02 1.70
N GLN A 65 -6.31 1.70 0.84
CA GLN A 65 -6.51 1.51 -0.61
C GLN A 65 -6.47 0.02 -1.02
N ASN A 66 -6.61 -0.91 -0.06
CA ASN A 66 -6.58 -2.36 -0.29
C ASN A 66 -5.33 -2.85 -1.05
N LEU A 67 -4.18 -2.17 -0.88
CA LEU A 67 -2.92 -2.52 -1.55
C LEU A 67 -2.12 -3.60 -0.83
N VAL A 68 -2.46 -3.88 0.42
CA VAL A 68 -1.79 -4.87 1.27
C VAL A 68 -2.81 -5.68 2.05
N SER A 69 -2.47 -6.94 2.26
CA SER A 69 -3.20 -7.90 3.06
C SER A 69 -2.42 -8.22 4.33
N THR A 70 -3.13 -8.72 5.34
CA THR A 70 -2.51 -9.13 6.61
C THR A 70 -2.96 -10.52 7.03
N ARG A 71 -2.01 -11.31 7.53
CA ARG A 71 -2.27 -12.57 8.22
C ARG A 71 -1.71 -12.47 9.64
N ARG A 72 -2.43 -13.01 10.62
CA ARG A 72 -1.96 -13.11 12.00
C ARG A 72 -1.56 -14.54 12.29
N ASP A 73 -0.36 -14.71 12.83
CA ASP A 73 0.14 -15.99 13.32
C ASP A 73 0.64 -15.80 14.75
N ALA A 74 -0.11 -16.36 15.70
CA ALA A 74 -0.01 -16.09 17.13
C ALA A 74 0.05 -14.58 17.45
N GLN A 75 1.21 -14.08 17.87
CA GLN A 75 1.43 -12.68 18.25
C GLN A 75 1.97 -11.83 17.09
N THR A 76 2.36 -12.43 15.97
CA THR A 76 3.00 -11.73 14.85
C THR A 76 2.00 -11.44 13.74
N ILE A 77 2.01 -10.20 13.25
CA ILE A 77 1.27 -9.80 12.05
C ILE A 77 2.23 -9.80 10.87
N TYR A 78 1.84 -10.55 9.85
CA TYR A 78 2.50 -10.64 8.56
C TYR A 78 1.73 -9.83 7.54
N TYR A 79 2.45 -9.15 6.67
CA TYR A 79 1.92 -8.37 5.56
C TYR A 79 2.33 -9.00 4.23
N SER A 80 1.47 -8.88 3.23
CA SER A 80 1.74 -9.29 1.84
C SER A 80 0.99 -8.36 0.87
N SER A 81 1.33 -8.41 -0.41
CA SER A 81 0.58 -7.72 -1.46
C SER A 81 0.35 -8.66 -2.63
N SER A 82 -0.92 -8.81 -3.02
CA SER A 82 -1.35 -9.59 -4.19
C SER A 82 -2.17 -8.73 -5.15
N SER A 83 -2.05 -7.41 -5.06
CA SER A 83 -2.79 -6.49 -5.91
C SER A 83 -2.15 -6.45 -7.30
N ASP A 84 -2.92 -6.78 -8.34
CA ASP A 84 -2.46 -6.75 -9.74
C ASP A 84 -1.88 -5.39 -10.16
N ALA A 85 -2.39 -4.31 -9.56
CA ALA A 85 -1.89 -2.97 -9.82
C ALA A 85 -0.50 -2.72 -9.20
N VAL A 86 -0.15 -3.48 -8.16
CA VAL A 86 1.18 -3.45 -7.50
C VAL A 86 2.15 -4.42 -8.19
N LEU A 87 1.68 -5.53 -8.77
CA LEU A 87 2.51 -6.50 -9.49
C LEU A 87 3.24 -5.92 -10.72
N LYS A 88 2.87 -4.71 -11.16
CA LYS A 88 3.45 -4.01 -12.32
C LYS A 88 4.44 -2.90 -11.95
N ILE A 89 4.78 -2.74 -10.67
CA ILE A 89 5.82 -1.80 -10.19
C ILE A 89 7.20 -2.42 -10.45
#